data_AF-A0A9X7W1T2-F1
#
_entry.id   AF-A0A9X7W1T2-F1
#
_cell.length_a   1.000
_cell.length_b   1.000
_cell.length_c   1.000
_cell.angle_alpha   90.00
_cell.angle_beta   90.00
_cell.angle_gamma   90.00
#
_symmetry.space_group_name_H-M   'P 1'
#
loop_
_entity.id
_entity.type
_entity.pdbx_description
1 polymer ?
#
loop_
_entity_poly.entity_id
_entity_poly.type
_entity_poly.pdbx_seq_one_letter_code
_entity_poly.pdbx_strand_id
1 'polypeptide(L)'
;MKVDDFNKNEMSYLNDYIKFADTKAGALVGLDGLMLKFDLNQFATPLTYTPSQLIGILALVILLLAIVLDVLVVFPRTGSKPRRGAIFWDNVVQFKRAAQYQSYVLGLDENELNKIMAEQNFHLAETAHRKYHVLKSAFWASAFGAIIVLLTAILPHITHH
;
A
#
# COMPACT_ATOMS: atom_id res chain seq x y z
N MET A 1 -17.94 3.43 -27.38
CA MET A 1 -17.63 4.17 -26.14
C MET A 1 -16.86 5.41 -26.53
N LYS A 2 -17.22 6.59 -26.03
CA LYS A 2 -16.47 7.82 -26.33
C LYS A 2 -15.13 7.81 -25.56
N VAL A 3 -14.14 8.54 -26.05
CA VAL A 3 -12.79 8.59 -25.45
C VAL A 3 -12.85 9.21 -24.05
N ASP A 4 -13.72 10.19 -23.83
CA ASP A 4 -13.91 10.82 -22.52
C ASP A 4 -14.52 9.83 -21.51
N ASP A 5 -15.51 9.04 -21.93
CA ASP A 5 -16.10 7.98 -21.11
C ASP A 5 -15.06 6.92 -20.73
N PHE A 6 -14.22 6.50 -21.70
CA PHE A 6 -13.11 5.58 -21.43
C PHE A 6 -12.15 6.13 -20.38
N ASN A 7 -11.70 7.38 -20.56
CA ASN A 7 -10.75 8.02 -19.67
C ASN A 7 -11.29 8.16 -18.24
N LYS A 8 -12.58 8.51 -18.08
CA LYS A 8 -13.24 8.60 -16.77
C LYS A 8 -13.32 7.23 -16.08
N ASN A 9 -13.71 6.19 -16.84
CA ASN A 9 -13.83 4.83 -16.33
C ASN A 9 -12.47 4.28 -15.88
N GLU A 10 -11.43 4.45 -16.69
CA GLU A 10 -10.06 4.06 -16.33
C GLU A 10 -9.56 4.81 -15.09
N MET A 11 -9.82 6.12 -15.00
CA MET A 11 -9.45 6.91 -13.82
C MET A 11 -10.12 6.37 -12.55
N SER A 12 -11.41 6.04 -12.60
CA SER A 12 -12.13 5.45 -11.47
C SER A 12 -11.56 4.07 -11.11
N TYR A 13 -11.40 3.21 -12.12
CA TYR A 13 -10.86 1.86 -11.97
C TYR A 13 -9.48 1.87 -11.30
N LEU A 14 -8.55 2.70 -11.77
CA LEU A 14 -7.21 2.82 -11.21
C LEU A 14 -7.20 3.36 -9.77
N ASN A 15 -8.03 4.38 -9.49
CA ASN A 15 -8.17 4.90 -8.13
C ASN A 15 -8.72 3.83 -7.17
N ASP A 16 -9.67 3.03 -7.61
CA ASP A 16 -10.23 1.96 -6.77
C ASP A 16 -9.20 0.85 -6.50
N TYR A 17 -8.38 0.49 -7.49
CA TYR A 17 -7.25 -0.43 -7.27
C TYR A 17 -6.22 0.12 -6.27
N ILE A 18 -5.91 1.42 -6.34
CA ILE A 18 -5.04 2.07 -5.35
C ILE A 18 -5.64 1.96 -3.95
N LYS A 19 -6.93 2.29 -3.79
CA LYS A 19 -7.64 2.16 -2.51
C LYS A 19 -7.67 0.72 -2.01
N PHE A 20 -7.86 -0.26 -2.90
CA PHE A 20 -7.85 -1.68 -2.54
C PHE A 20 -6.47 -2.13 -2.07
N ALA A 21 -5.39 -1.67 -2.71
CA ALA A 21 -4.04 -1.96 -2.23
C ALA A 21 -3.82 -1.39 -0.82
N ASP A 22 -4.24 -0.14 -0.58
CA ASP A 22 -4.10 0.51 0.72
C ASP A 22 -4.95 -0.16 1.80
N THR A 23 -6.17 -0.60 1.45
CA THR A 23 -7.06 -1.34 2.35
C THR A 23 -6.46 -2.69 2.74
N LYS A 24 -5.89 -3.43 1.77
CA LYS A 24 -5.24 -4.72 2.02
C LYS A 24 -4.01 -4.56 2.92
N ALA A 25 -3.16 -3.58 2.63
CA ALA A 25 -1.99 -3.29 3.46
C ALA A 25 -2.40 -2.88 4.88
N GLY A 26 -3.41 -2.02 5.03
CA GLY A 26 -3.93 -1.65 6.36
C GLY A 26 -4.47 -2.85 7.15
N ALA A 27 -5.15 -3.79 6.47
CA ALA A 27 -5.60 -5.02 7.09
C ALA A 27 -4.43 -5.92 7.52
N LEU A 28 -3.39 -6.05 6.70
CA LEU A 28 -2.19 -6.82 7.02
C LEU A 28 -1.44 -6.23 8.21
N VAL A 29 -1.26 -4.90 8.29
CA VAL A 29 -0.69 -4.24 9.48
C VAL A 29 -1.45 -4.62 10.75
N GLY A 30 -2.78 -4.64 10.70
CA GLY A 30 -3.62 -5.06 11.82
C GLY A 30 -3.40 -6.52 12.22
N LEU A 31 -3.41 -7.43 11.24
CA LEU A 31 -3.20 -8.85 11.47
C LEU A 31 -1.80 -9.15 11.99
N ASP A 32 -0.77 -8.60 11.36
CA ASP A 32 0.63 -8.79 11.73
C ASP A 32 0.92 -8.19 13.11
N GLY A 33 0.30 -7.05 13.45
CA GLY A 33 0.38 -6.48 14.79
C GLY A 33 -0.23 -7.38 15.87
N LEU A 34 -1.34 -8.07 15.58
CA LEU A 34 -1.93 -9.07 16.48
C LEU A 34 -1.03 -10.30 16.64
N MET A 35 -0.46 -10.81 15.54
CA MET A 35 0.47 -11.95 15.56
C MET A 35 1.75 -11.62 16.33
N LEU A 36 2.28 -10.42 16.12
CA LEU A 36 3.47 -9.94 16.83
C LEU A 36 3.20 -9.85 18.33
N LYS A 37 2.04 -9.30 18.74
CA LYS A 37 1.63 -9.29 20.15
C LYS A 37 1.51 -10.70 20.73
N PHE A 38 0.91 -11.63 19.98
CA PHE A 38 0.78 -13.03 20.39
C PHE A 38 2.15 -13.68 20.62
N ASP A 39 3.08 -13.51 19.68
CA ASP A 39 4.42 -14.10 19.77
C ASP A 39 5.24 -13.46 20.91
N LEU A 40 5.16 -12.14 21.09
CA LEU A 40 5.78 -11.43 22.23
C LEU A 40 5.34 -11.97 23.59
N ASN A 41 4.06 -12.36 23.74
CA ASN A 41 3.58 -12.92 25.00
C ASN A 41 4.26 -14.26 25.35
N GLN A 42 4.79 -15.00 24.38
CA GLN A 42 5.56 -16.22 24.64
C GLN A 42 6.92 -15.93 25.30
N PHE A 43 7.40 -14.68 25.21
CA PHE A 43 8.62 -14.20 25.86
C PHE A 43 8.37 -13.51 27.20
N ALA A 44 7.17 -13.67 27.79
CA ALA A 44 6.90 -13.21 29.15
C ALA A 44 7.71 -13.99 30.21
N THR A 45 8.29 -15.13 29.84
CA THR A 45 9.24 -15.90 30.64
C THR A 45 10.68 -15.51 30.30
N PRO A 46 11.65 -15.73 31.21
CA PRO A 46 13.05 -15.44 30.94
C PRO A 46 13.56 -16.10 29.65
N LEU A 47 14.42 -15.39 28.92
CA LEU A 47 15.04 -15.90 27.70
C LEU A 47 16.00 -17.05 28.07
N THR A 48 15.62 -18.26 27.68
CA THR A 48 16.39 -19.50 27.86
C THR A 48 17.02 -19.99 26.55
N TYR A 49 16.79 -19.27 25.45
CA TYR A 49 17.25 -19.57 24.09
C TYR A 49 16.86 -20.98 23.61
N THR A 50 15.66 -21.44 23.98
CA THR A 50 15.12 -22.68 23.43
C THR A 50 14.93 -22.55 21.91
N PRO A 51 14.91 -23.66 21.15
CA PRO A 51 14.60 -23.62 19.73
C PRO A 51 13.29 -22.86 19.41
N SER A 52 12.25 -23.01 20.24
CA SER A 52 11.00 -22.25 20.08
C SER A 52 11.19 -20.74 20.24
N GLN A 53 11.98 -20.30 21.21
CA GLN A 53 12.31 -18.88 21.42
C GLN A 53 13.13 -18.31 20.26
N LEU A 54 14.10 -19.06 19.73
CA LEU A 54 14.88 -18.62 18.55
C LEU A 54 14.01 -18.49 17.30
N ILE A 55 13.10 -19.44 17.08
CA ILE A 55 12.13 -19.41 15.98
C ILE A 55 11.15 -18.23 16.15
N GLY A 56 10.71 -17.92 17.37
CA GLY A 56 9.88 -16.75 17.65
C GLY A 56 10.59 -15.44 17.37
N ILE A 57 11.87 -15.30 17.76
CA ILE A 57 12.66 -14.11 17.40
C ILE A 57 12.72 -13.93 15.87
N LEU A 58 12.88 -15.02 15.12
CA LEU A 58 12.83 -14.96 13.65
C LEU A 58 11.45 -14.52 13.14
N ALA A 59 10.36 -15.02 13.74
CA ALA A 59 8.99 -14.61 13.43
C ALA A 59 8.79 -13.10 13.65
N LEU A 60 9.24 -12.57 14.79
CA LEU A 60 9.18 -11.14 15.12
C LEU A 60 9.87 -10.29 14.06
N VAL A 61 11.09 -10.68 13.64
CA VAL A 61 11.84 -9.94 12.60
C VAL A 61 11.10 -9.93 11.27
N ILE A 62 10.53 -11.08 10.87
CA ILE A 62 9.79 -11.19 9.60
C ILE A 62 8.49 -10.39 9.64
N LEU A 63 7.73 -10.46 10.74
CA LEU A 63 6.48 -9.68 10.89
C LEU A 63 6.75 -8.18 10.97
N LEU A 64 7.83 -7.75 11.63
CA LEU A 64 8.23 -6.34 11.61
C LEU A 64 8.58 -5.88 10.19
N LEU A 65 9.30 -6.70 9.42
CA LEU A 65 9.59 -6.40 8.02
C LEU A 65 8.31 -6.33 7.18
N ALA A 66 7.35 -7.25 7.41
CA ALA A 66 6.06 -7.25 6.74
C ALA A 66 5.27 -5.95 7.01
N ILE A 67 5.15 -5.55 8.28
CA ILE A 67 4.52 -4.28 8.69
C ILE A 67 5.19 -3.08 8.01
N VAL A 68 6.53 -3.04 7.96
CA VAL A 68 7.25 -1.96 7.25
C VAL A 68 6.88 -1.94 5.77
N LEU A 69 6.82 -3.10 5.11
CA LEU A 69 6.42 -3.17 3.71
C LEU A 69 4.97 -2.73 3.50
N ASP A 70 4.04 -3.11 4.37
CA ASP A 70 2.64 -2.67 4.29
C ASP A 70 2.50 -1.16 4.49
N VAL A 71 3.22 -0.59 5.46
CA VAL A 71 3.29 0.87 5.65
C VAL A 71 3.83 1.54 4.39
N LEU A 72 4.85 0.95 3.74
CA LEU A 72 5.35 1.44 2.45
C LEU A 72 4.29 1.33 1.34
N VAL A 73 3.37 0.37 1.35
CA VAL A 73 2.25 0.34 0.38
C VAL A 73 1.38 1.59 0.55
N VAL A 74 0.99 1.90 1.78
CA VAL A 74 0.10 3.03 2.11
C VAL A 74 0.78 4.38 1.91
N PHE A 75 2.09 4.46 2.14
CA PHE A 75 2.85 5.70 2.08
C PHE A 75 2.58 6.48 0.78
N PRO A 76 2.30 7.81 0.86
CA PRO A 76 1.94 8.60 -0.29
C PRO A 76 3.08 8.61 -1.31
N ARG A 77 2.77 8.18 -2.54
CA ARG A 77 3.69 8.23 -3.68
C ARG A 77 3.19 9.28 -4.65
N THR A 78 3.82 10.45 -4.67
CA THR A 78 3.54 11.51 -5.65
C THR A 78 4.73 11.63 -6.59
N GLY A 79 4.56 11.19 -7.84
CA GLY A 79 5.61 11.24 -8.86
C GLY A 79 5.60 12.52 -9.71
N SER A 80 4.61 13.40 -9.56
CA SER A 80 4.47 14.59 -10.39
C SER A 80 5.38 15.72 -9.92
N LYS A 81 6.16 16.27 -10.85
CA LYS A 81 6.79 17.58 -10.63
C LYS A 81 5.68 18.64 -10.60
N PRO A 82 5.67 19.57 -9.64
CA PRO A 82 4.62 20.57 -9.54
C PRO A 82 4.63 21.46 -10.79
N ARG A 83 3.54 21.38 -11.57
CA ARG A 83 3.27 22.25 -12.73
C ARG A 83 1.77 22.54 -12.75
N ARG A 84 1.34 23.73 -13.16
CA ARG A 84 -0.09 24.02 -13.34
C ARG A 84 -0.73 22.98 -14.27
N GLY A 85 -1.89 22.45 -13.89
CA GLY A 85 -2.59 21.39 -14.62
C GLY A 85 -4.06 21.26 -14.21
N ALA A 86 -4.86 20.55 -15.03
CA ALA A 86 -6.31 20.57 -14.93
C ALA A 86 -6.90 19.63 -13.85
N ILE A 87 -6.25 18.49 -13.61
CA ILE A 87 -6.86 17.36 -12.87
C ILE A 87 -6.17 17.09 -11.53
N PHE A 88 -4.84 16.96 -11.52
CA PHE A 88 -4.12 16.60 -10.29
C PHE A 88 -4.19 17.71 -9.26
N TRP A 89 -4.63 17.39 -8.04
CA TRP A 89 -4.91 18.39 -6.99
C TRP A 89 -3.71 19.29 -6.69
N ASP A 90 -2.49 18.74 -6.62
CA ASP A 90 -1.28 19.52 -6.34
C ASP A 90 -0.94 20.50 -7.49
N ASN A 91 -1.37 20.18 -8.71
CA ASN A 91 -1.24 21.02 -9.89
C ASN A 91 -2.32 22.11 -9.94
N VAL A 92 -3.53 21.80 -9.45
CA VAL A 92 -4.67 22.74 -9.35
C VAL A 92 -4.38 23.82 -8.30
N VAL A 93 -3.79 23.46 -7.16
CA VAL A 93 -3.44 24.45 -6.12
C VAL A 93 -2.29 25.39 -6.53
N GLN A 94 -1.57 25.12 -7.63
CA GLN A 94 -0.58 26.05 -8.20
C GLN A 94 -1.22 27.28 -8.87
N PHE A 95 -2.54 27.28 -9.10
CA PHE A 95 -3.26 28.47 -9.54
C PHE A 95 -3.52 29.39 -8.35
N LYS A 96 -3.05 30.65 -8.43
CA LYS A 96 -3.13 31.60 -7.31
C LYS A 96 -4.55 32.06 -6.98
N ARG A 97 -5.50 31.87 -7.91
CA ARG A 97 -6.90 32.29 -7.80
C ARG A 97 -7.81 31.30 -8.53
N ALA A 98 -8.99 31.04 -7.98
CA ALA A 98 -10.00 30.17 -8.60
C ALA A 98 -10.37 30.60 -10.03
N ALA A 99 -10.48 31.91 -10.28
CA ALA A 99 -10.76 32.45 -11.61
C ALA A 99 -9.68 32.05 -12.65
N GLN A 100 -8.40 31.95 -12.25
CA GLN A 100 -7.33 31.53 -13.17
C GLN A 100 -7.47 30.06 -13.56
N TYR A 101 -7.84 29.21 -12.60
CA TYR A 101 -8.10 27.80 -12.86
C TYR A 101 -9.34 27.64 -13.74
N GLN A 102 -10.42 28.37 -13.46
CA GLN A 102 -11.63 28.35 -14.28
C GLN A 102 -11.35 28.76 -15.73
N SER A 103 -10.66 29.88 -15.96
CA SER A 103 -10.29 30.31 -17.31
C SER A 103 -9.38 29.30 -18.02
N TYR A 104 -8.48 28.64 -17.28
CA TYR A 104 -7.63 27.59 -17.85
C TYR A 104 -8.45 26.38 -18.28
N VAL A 105 -9.33 25.86 -17.42
CA VAL A 105 -10.16 24.69 -17.73
C VAL A 105 -11.15 24.97 -18.87
N LEU A 106 -11.80 26.15 -18.86
CA LEU A 106 -12.73 26.54 -19.92
C LEU A 106 -12.03 26.83 -21.26
N GLY A 107 -10.71 27.07 -21.24
CA GLY A 107 -9.90 27.29 -22.43
C GLY A 107 -9.38 26.00 -23.09
N LEU A 108 -9.53 24.84 -22.45
CA LEU A 108 -9.09 23.57 -23.01
C LEU A 108 -10.11 23.06 -24.03
N ASP A 109 -9.62 22.61 -25.19
CA ASP A 109 -10.46 21.85 -26.11
C ASP A 109 -10.62 20.38 -25.66
N GLU A 110 -11.54 19.65 -26.30
CA GLU A 110 -11.83 18.26 -25.98
C GLU A 110 -10.61 17.33 -26.18
N ASN A 111 -9.78 17.59 -27.20
CA ASN A 111 -8.60 16.77 -27.47
C ASN A 111 -7.50 17.01 -26.43
N GLU A 112 -7.29 18.27 -26.03
CA GLU A 112 -6.37 18.65 -24.97
C GLU A 112 -6.78 18.04 -23.63
N LEU A 113 -8.07 18.11 -23.30
CA LEU A 113 -8.59 17.49 -22.08
C LEU A 113 -8.38 15.98 -22.08
N ASN A 114 -8.69 15.30 -23.20
CA ASN A 114 -8.48 13.87 -23.34
C ASN A 114 -7.00 13.47 -23.19
N LYS A 115 -6.08 14.28 -23.70
CA LYS A 115 -4.64 14.06 -23.54
C LYS A 115 -4.20 14.18 -22.07
N ILE A 116 -4.69 15.21 -21.36
CA ILE A 116 -4.40 15.41 -19.93
C ILE A 116 -4.96 14.24 -19.10
N MET A 117 -6.17 13.77 -19.42
CA MET A 117 -6.77 12.62 -18.74
C MET A 117 -6.00 11.32 -18.98
N ALA A 118 -5.54 11.08 -20.21
CA ALA A 118 -4.74 9.90 -20.53
C ALA A 118 -3.39 9.91 -19.80
N GLU A 119 -2.73 11.08 -19.70
CA GLU A 119 -1.50 11.25 -18.91
C GLU A 119 -1.73 11.01 -17.42
N GLN A 120 -2.84 11.52 -16.86
CA GLN A 120 -3.22 11.24 -15.48
C GLN A 120 -3.46 9.74 -15.25
N ASN A 121 -4.15 9.06 -16.16
CA ASN A 121 -4.38 7.61 -16.08
C ASN A 121 -3.06 6.83 -16.12
N PHE A 122 -2.09 7.24 -16.95
CA PHE A 122 -0.76 6.63 -16.95
C PHE A 122 -0.07 6.75 -15.58
N HIS A 123 -0.09 7.93 -14.95
CA HIS A 123 0.51 8.12 -13.62
C HIS A 123 -0.22 7.37 -12.51
N LEU A 124 -1.55 7.26 -12.58
CA LEU A 124 -2.33 6.42 -11.68
C LEU A 124 -1.97 4.94 -11.85
N ALA A 125 -1.81 4.47 -13.09
CA ALA A 125 -1.39 3.10 -13.38
C ALA A 125 0.02 2.79 -12.85
N GLU A 126 0.99 3.71 -13.01
CA GLU A 126 2.31 3.57 -12.38
C GLU A 126 2.22 3.48 -10.84
N THR A 127 1.38 4.31 -10.24
CA THR A 127 1.18 4.32 -8.78
C THR A 127 0.58 3.00 -8.30
N ALA A 128 -0.47 2.52 -8.98
CA ALA A 128 -1.09 1.23 -8.70
C ALA A 128 -0.08 0.09 -8.87
N HIS A 129 0.67 0.06 -9.98
CA HIS A 129 1.68 -0.97 -10.25
C HIS A 129 2.71 -1.06 -9.11
N ARG A 130 3.27 0.08 -8.69
CA ARG A 130 4.27 0.13 -7.60
C ARG A 130 3.67 -0.31 -6.27
N LYS A 131 2.45 0.12 -5.94
CA LYS A 131 1.75 -0.31 -4.71
C LYS A 131 1.53 -1.83 -4.70
N TYR A 132 1.03 -2.41 -5.79
CA TYR A 132 0.82 -3.86 -5.88
C TYR A 132 2.12 -4.67 -5.88
N HIS A 133 3.21 -4.13 -6.44
CA HIS A 133 4.52 -4.77 -6.37
C HIS A 133 5.00 -4.90 -4.92
N VAL A 134 4.93 -3.82 -4.14
CA VAL A 134 5.31 -3.85 -2.71
C VAL A 134 4.34 -4.69 -1.89
N LEU A 135 3.03 -4.58 -2.16
CA LEU A 135 1.99 -5.37 -1.49
C LEU A 135 2.21 -6.88 -1.66
N LYS A 136 2.67 -7.33 -2.83
CA LYS A 136 2.99 -8.74 -3.05
C LYS A 136 4.12 -9.21 -2.13
N SER A 137 5.16 -8.40 -1.96
CA SER A 137 6.27 -8.71 -1.04
C SER A 137 5.80 -8.69 0.41
N ALA A 138 4.99 -7.70 0.81
CA ALA A 138 4.42 -7.60 2.14
C ALA A 138 3.58 -8.85 2.46
N PHE A 139 2.65 -9.21 1.57
CA PHE A 139 1.79 -10.38 1.73
C PHE A 139 2.57 -11.68 1.94
N TRP A 140 3.64 -11.91 1.17
CA TRP A 140 4.48 -13.09 1.37
C TRP A 140 5.23 -13.04 2.70
N ALA A 141 5.77 -11.89 3.08
CA ALA A 141 6.41 -11.72 4.39
C ALA A 141 5.43 -11.98 5.55
N SER A 142 4.21 -11.42 5.51
CA SER A 142 3.14 -11.67 6.48
C SER A 142 2.79 -13.16 6.53
N ALA A 143 2.60 -13.81 5.37
CA ALA A 143 2.26 -15.22 5.31
C ALA A 143 3.36 -16.12 5.91
N PHE A 144 4.63 -15.87 5.59
CA PHE A 144 5.75 -16.61 6.19
C PHE A 144 5.87 -16.34 7.69
N GLY A 145 5.74 -15.08 8.12
CA GLY A 145 5.74 -14.72 9.54
C GLY A 145 4.63 -15.45 10.31
N ALA A 146 3.41 -15.44 9.78
CA ALA A 146 2.26 -16.14 10.34
C ALA A 146 2.50 -17.65 10.50
N ILE A 147 3.07 -18.31 9.48
CA ILE A 147 3.40 -19.74 9.55
C ILE A 147 4.42 -19.99 10.66
N ILE A 148 5.44 -19.15 10.80
CA ILE A 148 6.45 -19.32 11.83
C ILE A 148 5.85 -19.13 13.24
N VAL A 149 4.98 -18.13 13.44
CA VAL A 149 4.24 -17.96 14.71
C VAL A 149 3.40 -19.19 15.05
N LEU A 150 2.77 -19.83 14.07
CA LEU A 150 2.05 -21.07 14.31
C LEU A 150 3.00 -22.21 14.74
N LEU A 151 4.19 -22.29 14.15
CA LEU A 151 5.20 -23.27 14.56
C LEU A 151 5.70 -23.02 15.99
N THR A 152 5.89 -21.76 16.41
CA THR A 152 6.31 -21.45 17.80
C THR A 152 5.28 -21.90 18.82
N ALA A 153 4.01 -21.76 18.51
CA ALA A 153 2.92 -22.22 19.37
C ALA A 153 2.84 -23.76 19.49
N ILE A 154 3.17 -24.50 18.42
CA ILE A 154 3.03 -25.97 18.39
C ILE A 154 4.25 -26.68 18.97
N LEU A 155 5.47 -26.18 18.71
CA LEU A 155 6.73 -26.86 19.07
C LEU A 155 6.80 -27.31 20.55
N PRO A 156 6.42 -26.48 21.54
CA PRO A 156 6.49 -26.86 22.95
C PRO A 156 5.60 -28.06 23.29
N HIS A 157 4.45 -28.22 22.62
CA HIS A 157 3.53 -29.32 22.87
C HIS A 157 4.04 -30.67 22.32
N ILE A 158 4.87 -30.65 21.27
CA ILE A 158 5.44 -31.87 20.67
C ILE A 158 6.64 -32.37 21.48
N THR A 159 7.44 -31.48 22.06
CA THR A 159 8.66 -31.83 22.81
C THR A 159 8.42 -32.33 24.24
N HIS A 160 7.18 -32.29 24.72
CA HIS A 160 6.78 -32.76 26.06
C HIS A 160 5.99 -34.09 26.03
N HIS A 161 5.95 -34.78 24.89
CA HIS A 161 5.49 -36.16 24.75
C HIS A 161 6.67 -37.09 24.46
#